data_AF-A0A6G8PXX3-F1
#
_entry.id   AF-A0A6G8PXX3-F1
#
_cell.length_a   1.000
_cell.length_b   1.000
_cell.length_c   1.000
_cell.angle_alpha   90.00
_cell.angle_beta   90.00
_cell.angle_gamma   90.00
#
_symmetry.space_group_name_H-M   'P 1'
#
loop_
_entity.id
_entity.type
_entity.pdbx_description
1 polymer ?
#
loop_
_entity_poly.entity_id
_entity_poly.type
_entity_poly.pdbx_seq_one_letter_code
_entity_poly.pdbx_strand_id
1 'polypeptide(L)'
;MLPSAVRVGVPGPEPPGVHLLPDGEGHWTTRDGRAVPALEGCIDVDVSVTPFTSTLPIRRPGLAPSESAEISVAYIEGTQLQVWPEPQRYTCMKQGDRGGLYRFVSIDGGFTADLPVVDDGLVLDHPGLFRRAVA
;
A
#
# COMPACT_ATOMS: atom_id res chain seq x y z
N MET A 1 18.91 -1.88 -12.30
CA MET A 1 17.96 -1.57 -11.21
C MET A 1 18.29 -2.45 -10.04
N LEU A 2 18.34 -1.93 -8.81
CA LEU A 2 18.37 -2.79 -7.62
C LEU A 2 17.03 -3.54 -7.56
N PRO A 3 17.00 -4.83 -7.16
CA PRO A 3 15.74 -5.52 -6.94
C PRO A 3 14.97 -4.78 -5.84
N SER A 4 13.69 -4.48 -6.11
CA SER A 4 12.77 -3.99 -5.10
C SER A 4 12.62 -5.08 -4.03
N ALA A 5 12.63 -4.69 -2.76
CA ALA A 5 12.48 -5.62 -1.64
C ALA A 5 11.55 -5.01 -0.60
N VAL A 6 10.65 -5.83 -0.07
CA VAL A 6 9.78 -5.47 1.06
C VAL A 6 10.22 -6.28 2.26
N ARG A 7 10.63 -5.59 3.32
CA ARG A 7 10.94 -6.21 4.61
C ARG A 7 10.14 -5.55 5.71
N VAL A 8 9.28 -6.32 6.36
CA VAL A 8 8.49 -5.89 7.52
C VAL A 8 8.81 -6.82 8.67
N GLY A 9 9.08 -6.26 9.85
CA GLY A 9 9.42 -7.04 11.03
C GLY A 9 9.44 -6.18 12.28
N VAL A 10 9.44 -6.84 13.44
CA VAL A 10 9.52 -6.18 14.74
C VAL A 10 10.99 -5.86 15.06
N PRO A 11 11.34 -4.78 15.77
CA PRO A 11 12.72 -4.58 16.23
C PRO A 11 13.17 -5.66 17.23
N GLY A 12 14.40 -6.17 17.09
CA GLY A 12 14.96 -7.18 18.00
C GLY A 12 16.27 -7.80 17.48
N PRO A 13 16.95 -8.66 18.25
CA PRO A 13 18.19 -9.34 17.84
C PRO A 13 17.97 -10.40 16.75
N GLU A 14 16.88 -11.17 16.83
CA GLU A 14 16.39 -12.05 15.75
C GLU A 14 14.86 -12.00 15.67
N PRO A 15 14.30 -10.89 15.16
CA PRO A 15 12.86 -10.72 15.21
C PRO A 15 12.20 -11.48 14.05
N PRO A 16 10.99 -12.02 14.28
CA PRO A 16 10.16 -12.51 13.19
C PRO A 16 9.95 -11.39 12.15
N GLY A 17 9.97 -11.77 10.87
CA GLY A 17 9.91 -10.83 9.77
C GLY A 17 9.44 -11.49 8.49
N VAL A 18 8.70 -10.72 7.69
CA VAL A 18 8.38 -11.05 6.30
C VAL A 18 9.42 -10.38 5.42
N HIS A 19 10.01 -11.16 4.52
CA HIS A 19 10.92 -10.65 3.49
C HIS A 19 10.50 -11.21 2.13
N LEU A 20 9.97 -10.32 1.30
CA LEU A 20 9.47 -10.62 -0.02
C LEU A 20 10.19 -9.77 -1.07
N LEU A 21 10.40 -10.38 -2.22
CA LEU A 21 11.10 -9.82 -3.36
C LEU A 21 10.13 -9.74 -4.54
N PRO A 22 9.50 -8.58 -4.78
CA PRO A 22 8.71 -8.35 -5.98
C PRO A 22 9.63 -8.14 -7.19
N ASP A 23 9.20 -8.63 -8.35
CA ASP A 23 9.85 -8.34 -9.63
C ASP A 23 9.35 -7.04 -10.30
N GLY A 24 8.26 -6.46 -9.79
CA GLY A 24 7.60 -5.27 -10.34
C GLY A 24 6.57 -5.56 -11.43
N GLU A 25 6.40 -6.82 -11.82
CA GLU A 25 5.44 -7.29 -12.83
C GLU A 25 4.29 -8.11 -12.21
N GLY A 26 4.32 -8.30 -10.89
CA GLY A 26 3.25 -8.96 -10.12
C GLY A 26 3.65 -10.31 -9.56
N HIS A 27 4.91 -10.71 -9.73
CA HIS A 27 5.42 -11.95 -9.16
C HIS A 27 6.24 -11.65 -7.90
N TRP A 28 6.05 -12.49 -6.89
CA TRP A 28 6.70 -12.34 -5.60
C TRP A 28 7.46 -13.60 -5.25
N THR A 29 8.65 -13.43 -4.68
CA THR A 29 9.45 -14.53 -4.15
C THR A 29 9.85 -14.28 -2.70
N THR A 30 10.03 -15.36 -1.95
CA THR A 30 10.71 -15.32 -0.64
C THR A 30 12.21 -15.10 -0.83
N ARG A 31 12.91 -14.74 0.24
CA ARG A 31 14.38 -14.56 0.22
C ARG A 31 15.15 -15.78 -0.32
N ASP A 32 14.64 -16.99 -0.11
CA ASP A 32 15.24 -18.23 -0.60
C ASP A 32 14.74 -18.66 -1.98
N GLY A 33 14.04 -17.77 -2.69
CA GLY A 33 13.68 -17.93 -4.09
C GLY A 33 12.42 -18.75 -4.34
N ARG A 34 11.60 -19.04 -3.31
CA ARG A 34 10.30 -19.70 -3.53
C ARG A 34 9.28 -18.68 -4.01
N ALA A 35 8.53 -19.03 -5.04
CA ALA A 35 7.40 -18.21 -5.50
C ALA A 35 6.31 -18.09 -4.40
N VAL A 36 5.58 -16.98 -4.42
CA VAL A 36 4.42 -16.73 -3.55
C VAL A 36 3.17 -16.52 -4.43
N PRO A 37 2.56 -17.60 -4.95
CA PRO A 37 1.47 -17.50 -5.93
C PRO A 37 0.21 -16.81 -5.40
N ALA A 38 0.04 -16.75 -4.07
CA ALA A 38 -1.07 -16.03 -3.46
C ALA A 38 -1.03 -14.51 -3.74
N LEU A 39 0.14 -13.96 -4.10
CA LEU A 39 0.32 -12.53 -4.39
C LEU A 39 0.42 -12.23 -5.88
N GLU A 40 0.11 -13.20 -6.74
CA GLU A 40 0.16 -13.03 -8.18
C GLU A 40 -0.66 -11.81 -8.63
N GLY A 41 -0.04 -10.94 -9.43
CA GLY A 41 -0.66 -9.71 -9.93
C GLY A 41 -0.71 -8.55 -8.93
N CYS A 42 -0.34 -8.75 -7.66
CA CYS A 42 -0.16 -7.66 -6.72
C CYS A 42 1.10 -6.87 -7.09
N ILE A 43 0.98 -5.56 -7.31
CA ILE A 43 2.13 -4.72 -7.65
C ILE A 43 2.59 -3.89 -6.45
N ASP A 44 1.62 -3.33 -5.72
CA ASP A 44 1.88 -2.47 -4.57
C ASP A 44 1.79 -3.28 -3.28
N VAL A 45 2.56 -2.87 -2.27
CA VAL A 45 2.46 -3.38 -0.89
C VAL A 45 1.56 -2.45 -0.07
N ASP A 46 0.79 -3.02 0.85
CA ASP A 46 0.11 -2.27 1.90
C ASP A 46 0.47 -2.82 3.28
N VAL A 47 0.82 -1.95 4.23
CA VAL A 47 1.27 -2.36 5.57
C VAL A 47 0.37 -1.71 6.61
N SER A 48 -0.33 -2.53 7.40
CA SER A 48 -1.43 -2.08 8.27
C SER A 48 -1.04 -1.01 9.31
N VAL A 49 0.25 -0.92 9.65
CA VAL A 49 0.78 -0.01 10.68
C VAL A 49 1.32 1.31 10.13
N THR A 50 1.07 1.62 8.86
CA THR A 50 1.49 2.90 8.25
C THR A 50 0.55 3.36 7.14
N PRO A 51 0.23 4.66 7.03
CA PRO A 51 -0.53 5.20 5.90
C PRO A 51 0.35 5.43 4.66
N PHE A 52 1.68 5.28 4.79
CA PHE A 52 2.63 5.60 3.72
C PHE A 52 2.39 4.77 2.46
N THR A 53 2.06 3.49 2.64
CA THR A 53 1.89 2.53 1.54
C THR A 53 0.75 2.87 0.61
N SER A 54 -0.30 3.56 1.09
CA SER A 54 -1.39 4.08 0.25
C SER A 54 -0.92 5.10 -0.80
N THR A 55 0.28 5.68 -0.64
CA THR A 55 0.89 6.57 -1.64
C THR A 55 1.21 5.83 -2.95
N LEU A 56 1.60 4.56 -2.89
CA LEU A 56 1.97 3.76 -4.07
C LEU A 56 0.80 3.61 -5.06
N PRO A 57 -0.38 3.11 -4.65
CA PRO A 57 -1.52 2.95 -5.54
C PRO A 57 -2.20 4.27 -5.93
N ILE A 58 -1.98 5.35 -5.19
CA ILE A 58 -2.43 6.70 -5.59
C ILE A 58 -1.59 7.23 -6.77
N ARG A 59 -0.27 7.03 -6.72
CA ARG A 59 0.65 7.58 -7.74
C ARG A 59 0.71 6.75 -9.01
N ARG A 60 0.80 5.43 -8.89
CA ARG A 60 1.13 4.52 -10.00
C ARG A 60 0.14 4.61 -11.18
N PRO A 61 -1.20 4.63 -10.98
CA PRO A 61 -2.15 4.68 -12.09
C PRO A 61 -2.30 6.07 -12.72
N GLY A 62 -1.86 7.14 -12.03
CA GLY A 62 -1.98 8.52 -12.54
C GLY A 62 -3.43 8.99 -12.75
N LEU A 63 -4.36 8.58 -11.88
CA LEU A 63 -5.80 8.83 -12.03
C LEU A 63 -6.11 10.33 -12.16
N ALA A 64 -6.91 10.71 -13.16
CA ALA A 64 -7.50 12.04 -13.27
C ALA A 64 -8.74 12.18 -12.35
N PRO A 65 -9.22 13.41 -12.07
CA PRO A 65 -10.43 13.59 -11.28
C PRO A 65 -11.63 12.80 -11.81
N SER A 66 -12.34 12.13 -10.90
CA SER A 66 -13.43 11.17 -11.11
C SER A 66 -13.02 9.79 -11.67
N GLU A 67 -11.76 9.57 -12.01
CA GLU A 67 -11.28 8.24 -12.39
C GLU A 67 -11.05 7.35 -11.16
N SER A 68 -11.18 6.05 -11.37
CA SER A 68 -11.03 5.05 -10.34
C SER A 68 -10.22 3.86 -10.84
N ALA A 69 -9.39 3.30 -9.96
CA ALA A 69 -8.71 2.03 -10.18
C ALA A 69 -9.04 1.05 -9.05
N GLU A 70 -9.36 -0.18 -9.43
CA GLU A 70 -9.38 -1.33 -8.53
C GLU A 70 -8.07 -2.11 -8.71
N ILE A 71 -7.44 -2.45 -7.60
CA ILE A 71 -6.15 -3.14 -7.56
C ILE A 71 -6.18 -4.17 -6.44
N SER A 72 -5.28 -5.15 -6.51
CA SER A 72 -4.93 -5.99 -5.36
C SER A 72 -3.55 -5.61 -4.88
N VAL A 73 -3.41 -5.43 -3.56
CA VAL A 73 -2.13 -5.15 -2.91
C VAL A 73 -1.65 -6.38 -2.15
N ALA A 74 -0.33 -6.51 -2.02
CA ALA A 74 0.26 -7.44 -1.06
C ALA A 74 0.11 -6.82 0.34
N TYR A 75 -0.98 -7.17 1.03
CA TYR A 75 -1.27 -6.65 2.36
C TYR A 75 -0.45 -7.39 3.41
N ILE A 76 0.21 -6.65 4.28
CA ILE A 76 1.00 -7.16 5.40
C ILE A 76 0.44 -6.58 6.69
N GLU A 77 -0.11 -7.46 7.53
CA GLU A 77 -0.51 -7.06 8.87
C GLU A 77 0.74 -6.88 9.74
N GLY A 78 1.00 -5.67 10.21
CA GLY A 78 2.27 -5.30 10.84
C GLY A 78 2.54 -5.93 12.21
N THR A 79 1.56 -6.55 12.86
CA THR A 79 1.70 -7.12 14.22
C THR A 79 2.04 -8.61 14.21
N GLN A 80 1.25 -9.40 13.49
CA GLN A 80 1.35 -10.84 13.31
C GLN A 80 2.14 -11.22 12.05
N LEU A 81 2.44 -10.24 11.18
CA LEU A 81 3.23 -10.40 9.97
C LEU A 81 2.62 -11.42 8.99
N GLN A 82 1.28 -11.47 8.95
CA GLN A 82 0.55 -12.25 7.96
C GLN A 82 0.46 -11.48 6.64
N VAL A 83 0.44 -12.23 5.54
CA VAL A 83 0.45 -11.66 4.19
C VAL A 83 -0.65 -12.29 3.34
N TRP A 84 -1.44 -11.46 2.67
CA TRP A 84 -2.50 -11.89 1.75
C TRP A 84 -2.75 -10.84 0.66
N PRO A 85 -3.35 -11.21 -0.49
CA PRO A 85 -3.84 -10.24 -1.45
C PRO A 85 -5.10 -9.54 -0.91
N GLU A 86 -5.10 -8.22 -0.85
CA GLU A 86 -6.27 -7.43 -0.44
C GLU A 86 -6.77 -6.57 -1.62
N PRO A 87 -8.02 -6.75 -2.09
CA PRO A 87 -8.60 -5.92 -3.13
C PRO A 87 -9.01 -4.55 -2.58
N GLN A 88 -8.56 -3.51 -3.27
CA GLN A 88 -8.73 -2.11 -2.89
C GLN A 88 -9.19 -1.28 -4.09
N ARG A 89 -9.97 -0.23 -3.82
CA ARG A 89 -10.32 0.77 -4.83
C ARG A 89 -9.86 2.15 -4.40
N TYR A 90 -9.24 2.87 -5.34
CA TYR A 90 -8.90 4.28 -5.20
C TYR A 90 -9.64 5.08 -6.27
N THR A 91 -10.35 6.12 -5.87
CA THR A 91 -11.01 7.07 -6.77
C THR A 91 -10.44 8.45 -6.54
N CYS A 92 -9.95 9.12 -7.59
CA CYS A 92 -9.46 10.48 -7.48
C CYS A 92 -10.64 11.45 -7.39
N MET A 93 -10.90 12.01 -6.21
CA MET A 93 -12.04 12.93 -6.01
C MET A 93 -11.68 14.34 -6.46
N LYS A 94 -10.43 14.76 -6.26
CA LYS A 94 -9.92 16.08 -6.62
C LYS A 94 -8.40 16.06 -6.75
N GLN A 95 -7.87 16.81 -7.71
CA GLN A 95 -6.44 17.17 -7.79
C GLN A 95 -6.27 18.68 -7.77
N GLY A 96 -5.10 19.13 -7.34
CA GLY A 96 -4.65 20.51 -7.43
C GLY A 96 -3.13 20.59 -7.34
N ASP A 97 -2.59 21.79 -7.49
CA ASP A 97 -1.14 22.02 -7.68
C ASP A 97 -0.25 21.50 -6.53
N ARG A 98 -0.81 21.26 -5.34
CA ARG A 98 -0.07 20.82 -4.14
C ARG A 98 -0.64 19.55 -3.51
N GLY A 99 -1.40 18.77 -4.26
CA GLY A 99 -1.96 17.50 -3.77
C GLY A 99 -3.37 17.22 -4.25
N GLY A 100 -4.13 16.46 -3.47
CA GLY A 100 -5.43 15.98 -3.89
C GLY A 100 -6.24 15.32 -2.78
N LEU A 101 -7.37 14.76 -3.17
CA LEU A 101 -8.25 13.98 -2.30
C LEU A 101 -8.60 12.69 -3.04
N TYR A 102 -8.30 11.55 -2.43
CA TYR A 102 -8.60 10.23 -2.99
C TYR A 102 -9.52 9.47 -2.06
N ARG A 103 -10.59 8.88 -2.60
CA ARG A 103 -11.43 7.95 -1.85
C ARG A 103 -10.83 6.56 -1.93
N PHE A 104 -10.47 6.03 -0.78
CA PHE A 104 -10.08 4.65 -0.57
C PHE A 104 -11.27 3.81 -0.15
N VAL A 105 -11.38 2.60 -0.70
CA VAL A 105 -12.34 1.57 -0.29
C VAL A 105 -11.59 0.23 -0.17
N SER A 106 -11.63 -0.39 1.00
CA SER A 106 -11.32 -1.83 1.15
C SER A 106 -12.56 -2.60 0.68
N ILE A 107 -12.41 -3.35 -0.41
CA ILE A 107 -13.54 -4.00 -1.09
C ILE A 107 -14.12 -5.12 -0.21
N ASP A 108 -13.25 -5.92 0.41
CA ASP A 108 -13.66 -7.05 1.24
C ASP A 108 -13.87 -6.65 2.72
N GLY A 109 -13.12 -5.65 3.22
CA GLY A 109 -13.21 -5.19 4.60
C GLY A 109 -14.32 -4.16 4.89
N GLY A 110 -14.98 -3.63 3.85
CA GLY A 110 -16.11 -2.71 3.99
C GLY A 110 -15.75 -1.33 4.56
N PHE A 111 -14.47 -1.01 4.66
CA PHE A 111 -13.97 0.27 5.16
C PHE A 111 -13.81 1.28 4.01
N THR A 112 -14.11 2.55 4.26
CA THR A 112 -13.93 3.64 3.31
C THR A 112 -13.33 4.86 4.01
N ALA A 113 -12.37 5.50 3.37
CA ALA A 113 -11.78 6.75 3.85
C ALA A 113 -11.49 7.72 2.70
N ASP A 114 -11.66 9.00 2.96
CA ASP A 114 -11.17 10.06 2.08
C ASP A 114 -9.76 10.46 2.55
N LEU A 115 -8.78 10.25 1.68
CA LEU A 115 -7.36 10.41 1.93
C LEU A 115 -6.87 11.73 1.31
N PRO A 116 -6.74 12.81 2.11
CA PRO A 116 -6.03 14.00 1.66
C PRO A 116 -4.56 13.67 1.45
N VAL A 117 -4.04 14.02 0.28
CA VAL A 117 -2.63 13.84 -0.07
C VAL A 117 -1.98 15.18 -0.38
N VAL A 118 -0.68 15.27 -0.14
CA VAL A 118 0.14 16.43 -0.51
C VAL A 118 1.17 16.09 -1.56
N ASP A 119 1.60 17.13 -2.26
CA ASP A 119 2.67 17.13 -3.25
C ASP A 119 2.55 15.93 -4.19
N ASP A 120 3.37 14.93 -3.92
CA ASP A 120 3.63 13.80 -4.75
C ASP A 120 2.71 12.60 -4.45
N GLY A 121 1.64 12.79 -3.66
CA GLY A 121 0.66 11.74 -3.33
C GLY A 121 0.79 11.19 -1.92
N LEU A 122 1.65 11.78 -1.08
CA LEU A 122 1.82 11.37 0.31
C LEU A 122 0.56 11.66 1.14
N VAL A 123 0.02 10.62 1.78
CA VAL A 123 -1.16 10.73 2.66
C VAL A 123 -0.86 11.57 3.91
N LEU A 124 -1.65 12.62 4.13
CA LEU A 124 -1.56 13.48 5.32
C LEU A 124 -2.29 12.89 6.52
N ASP A 125 -3.52 12.47 6.25
CA ASP A 125 -4.46 11.98 7.25
C ASP A 125 -5.14 10.76 6.66
N HIS A 126 -5.23 9.72 7.47
CA HIS A 126 -6.05 8.55 7.19
C HIS A 126 -7.11 8.48 8.30
N PRO A 127 -8.29 9.09 8.09
CA PRO A 127 -9.28 9.30 9.14
C PRO A 127 -9.57 8.02 9.94
N GLY A 128 -9.54 8.14 11.27
CA GLY A 128 -9.79 7.02 12.19
C GLY A 128 -8.58 6.11 12.46
N LEU A 129 -7.49 6.22 11.69
CA LEU A 129 -6.31 5.36 11.84
C LEU A 129 -5.02 6.16 12.07
N PHE A 130 -4.71 7.13 11.21
CA PHE A 130 -3.44 7.85 11.23
C PHE A 130 -3.63 9.35 11.00
N ARG A 131 -2.77 10.15 11.64
CA ARG A 131 -2.61 11.58 11.41
C ARG A 131 -1.12 11.91 11.40
N ARG A 132 -0.66 12.67 10.40
CA ARG A 132 0.73 13.16 10.40
C ARG A 132 0.96 14.07 11.60
N ALA A 133 1.97 13.76 12.40
CA ALA A 133 2.39 14.63 13.49
C ALA A 133 2.95 15.95 12.92
N VAL A 134 2.55 17.07 13.50
CA VAL A 134 3.23 18.36 13.30
C VAL A 134 4.42 18.40 14.25
N ALA A 135 5.59 18.70 13.71
CA ALA A 135 6.81 19.00 14.47
C ALA A 135 6.86 20.48 14.84
#